data_AF-A6I0U5-F1
#
_entry.id   AF-A6I0U5-F1
#
_cell.length_a   1.000
_cell.length_b   1.000
_cell.length_c   1.000
_cell.angle_alpha   90.00
_cell.angle_beta   90.00
_cell.angle_gamma   90.00
#
_symmetry.space_group_name_H-M   'P 1'
#
loop_
_entity.id
_entity.type
_entity.pdbx_description
1 polymer ?
#
loop_
_entity_poly.entity_id
_entity_poly.type
_entity_poly.pdbx_seq_one_letter_code
_entity_poly.pdbx_strand_id
1 'polypeptide(L)'
;MAQALLTALMISSSSATLPVTFRCAEEKNHVDKRITRFVLPVGATINMDGTALYEAVAAVFIAQLNGMDLSIGQIITISITATAASIGAAGVPQAGLVTMVIVLSAVGLPAEDVTLIIAVDWLLDRFRTMVNVLGDAFGTGIVEKLSKKELEQVDVSSEVNIVNPFALEPTILDNEDSDTKKSYVNGGFSVDKSDTISFTQTSQF
;
A
#
# COMPACT_ATOMS: atom_id res chain seq x y z
N MET A 1 6.86 9.46 -6.29
CA MET A 1 7.13 8.07 -5.84
C MET A 1 8.59 7.74 -5.48
N ALA A 2 9.62 8.43 -6.00
CA ALA A 2 11.03 8.06 -5.78
C ALA A 2 11.43 7.80 -4.30
N GLN A 3 10.92 8.61 -3.36
CA GLN A 3 11.20 8.41 -1.93
C GLN A 3 10.66 7.07 -1.41
N ALA A 4 9.42 6.71 -1.77
CA ALA A 4 8.82 5.43 -1.35
C ALA A 4 9.60 4.24 -1.95
N LEU A 5 10.00 4.32 -3.22
CA LEU A 5 10.79 3.26 -3.86
C LEU A 5 12.16 3.08 -3.21
N LEU A 6 12.83 4.19 -2.86
CA LEU A 6 14.09 4.12 -2.14
C LEU A 6 13.91 3.55 -0.74
N THR A 7 12.84 3.91 -0.02
CA THR A 7 12.51 3.32 1.28
C THR A 7 12.23 1.82 1.16
N ALA A 8 11.47 1.38 0.16
CA ALA A 8 11.21 -0.03 -0.14
C ALA A 8 12.50 -0.81 -0.40
N LEU A 9 13.41 -0.24 -1.21
CA LEU A 9 14.71 -0.84 -1.50
C LEU A 9 15.58 -0.99 -0.25
N MET A 10 15.51 -0.02 0.67
CA MET A 10 16.33 0.00 1.88
C MET A 10 15.80 -0.94 2.96
N ILE A 11 14.48 -1.01 3.16
CA ILE A 11 13.85 -1.78 4.23
C ILE A 11 13.47 -3.20 3.77
N SER A 12 13.30 -3.42 2.46
CA SER A 12 12.87 -4.71 1.88
C SER A 12 11.50 -5.18 2.42
N SER A 13 10.60 -4.24 2.71
CA SER A 13 9.23 -4.54 3.14
C SER A 13 8.23 -3.54 2.58
N SER A 14 7.21 -4.07 1.87
CA SER A 14 6.10 -3.27 1.33
C SER A 14 5.25 -2.69 2.46
N SER A 15 4.94 -3.50 3.48
CA SER A 15 4.14 -3.07 4.63
C SER A 15 4.83 -2.00 5.47
N ALA A 16 6.15 -2.10 5.68
CA ALA A 16 6.92 -1.07 6.39
C ALA A 16 7.07 0.22 5.58
N THR A 17 7.02 0.14 4.25
CA THR A 17 7.11 1.31 3.36
C THR A 17 5.77 2.02 3.18
N LEU A 18 4.66 1.35 3.50
CA LEU A 18 3.29 1.80 3.28
C LEU A 18 3.02 3.26 3.73
N PRO A 19 3.46 3.74 4.92
CA PRO A 19 3.24 5.14 5.30
C PRO A 19 3.92 6.16 4.38
N VAL A 20 5.11 5.82 3.85
CA VAL A 20 5.82 6.68 2.89
C VAL A 20 5.15 6.65 1.52
N THR A 21 4.61 5.50 1.13
CA THR A 21 3.80 5.33 -0.09
C THR A 21 2.54 6.19 -0.03
N PHE A 22 1.78 6.14 1.08
CA PHE A 22 0.63 7.01 1.33
C PHE A 22 0.97 8.48 1.12
N ARG A 23 2.02 8.97 1.81
CA ARG A 23 2.45 10.36 1.71
C ARG A 23 2.80 10.73 0.27
N CYS A 24 3.52 9.86 -0.45
CA CYS A 24 3.90 10.14 -1.83
C CYS A 24 2.70 10.15 -2.79
N ALA A 25 1.74 9.22 -2.62
CA ALA A 25 0.55 9.15 -3.47
C ALA A 25 -0.38 10.36 -3.23
N GLU A 26 -0.65 10.68 -1.96
CA GLU A 26 -1.59 11.76 -1.60
C GLU A 26 -0.99 13.15 -1.78
N GLU A 27 0.25 13.39 -1.34
CA GLU A 27 0.81 14.75 -1.32
C GLU A 27 1.54 15.12 -2.61
N LYS A 28 2.20 14.16 -3.28
CA LYS A 28 3.00 14.44 -4.49
C LYS A 28 2.26 14.13 -5.78
N ASN A 29 1.42 13.10 -5.77
CA ASN A 29 0.64 12.69 -6.95
C ASN A 29 -0.83 13.13 -6.86
N HIS A 30 -1.26 13.69 -5.73
CA HIS A 30 -2.61 14.22 -5.51
C HIS A 30 -3.75 13.20 -5.71
N VAL A 31 -3.46 11.92 -5.43
CA VAL A 31 -4.48 10.87 -5.50
C VAL A 31 -5.49 11.03 -4.36
N ASP A 32 -6.78 10.85 -4.66
CA ASP A 32 -7.86 10.93 -3.67
C ASP A 32 -7.63 9.96 -2.48
N LYS A 33 -7.73 10.50 -1.26
CA LYS A 33 -7.51 9.74 -0.01
C LYS A 33 -8.44 8.55 0.16
N ARG A 34 -9.65 8.59 -0.43
CA ARG A 34 -10.61 7.49 -0.41
C ARG A 34 -10.07 6.29 -1.19
N ILE A 35 -9.40 6.54 -2.32
CA ILE A 35 -8.77 5.52 -3.14
C ILE A 35 -7.50 4.99 -2.47
N THR A 36 -6.59 5.86 -2.03
CA THR A 36 -5.32 5.44 -1.42
C THR A 36 -5.53 4.57 -0.18
N ARG A 37 -6.50 4.93 0.68
CA ARG A 37 -6.83 4.19 1.92
C ARG A 37 -7.42 2.82 1.67
N PHE A 38 -7.97 2.57 0.49
CA PHE A 38 -8.46 1.26 0.09
C PHE A 38 -7.38 0.47 -0.65
N VAL A 39 -6.81 1.05 -1.70
CA VAL A 39 -5.93 0.33 -2.63
C VAL A 39 -4.57 0.02 -2.02
N LEU A 40 -3.92 0.96 -1.31
CA LEU A 40 -2.54 0.74 -0.83
C LEU A 40 -2.43 -0.32 0.27
N PRO A 41 -3.30 -0.38 1.30
CA PRO A 41 -3.23 -1.42 2.31
C PRO A 41 -3.54 -2.81 1.75
N VAL A 42 -4.48 -2.89 0.81
CA VAL A 42 -4.85 -4.14 0.14
C VAL A 42 -3.70 -4.58 -0.78
N GLY A 43 -3.18 -3.68 -1.62
CA GLY A 43 -2.08 -3.96 -2.55
C GLY A 43 -0.82 -4.43 -1.83
N ALA A 44 -0.46 -3.81 -0.71
CA ALA A 44 0.75 -4.16 0.05
C ALA A 44 0.77 -5.61 0.57
N THR A 45 -0.37 -6.32 0.55
CA THR A 45 -0.47 -7.75 0.89
C THR A 45 -0.75 -8.62 -0.33
N ILE A 46 -1.69 -8.23 -1.20
CA ILE A 46 -2.14 -9.13 -2.28
C ILE A 46 -1.43 -8.91 -3.62
N ASN A 47 -0.91 -7.71 -3.87
CA ASN A 47 -0.37 -7.31 -5.16
C ASN A 47 1.16 -7.40 -5.16
N MET A 48 1.65 -8.64 -5.23
CA MET A 48 3.07 -8.95 -5.14
C MET A 48 3.68 -9.37 -6.48
N ASP A 49 3.59 -8.51 -7.49
CA ASP A 49 4.08 -8.78 -8.86
C ASP A 49 5.55 -9.22 -8.91
N GLY A 50 6.42 -8.55 -8.15
CA GLY A 50 7.83 -8.88 -8.03
C GLY A 50 8.08 -10.24 -7.36
N THR A 51 7.21 -10.64 -6.42
CA THR A 51 7.27 -11.97 -5.79
C THR A 51 6.84 -13.06 -6.77
N ALA A 52 5.72 -12.87 -7.49
CA ALA A 52 5.27 -13.82 -8.51
C ALA A 52 6.31 -14.01 -9.62
N LEU A 53 6.89 -12.90 -10.11
CA LEU A 53 7.95 -12.95 -11.12
C LEU A 53 9.17 -13.73 -10.62
N TYR A 54 9.61 -13.44 -9.38
CA TYR A 54 10.72 -14.14 -8.77
C TYR A 54 10.47 -15.64 -8.65
N GLU A 55 9.30 -16.04 -8.15
CA GLU A 55 8.96 -17.46 -7.96
C GLU A 55 8.94 -18.22 -9.29
N ALA A 56 8.36 -17.63 -10.33
CA ALA A 56 8.35 -18.22 -11.66
C ALA A 56 9.76 -18.40 -12.23
N VAL A 57 10.60 -17.35 -12.14
CA VAL A 57 11.98 -17.40 -12.64
C VAL A 57 12.83 -18.37 -11.84
N ALA A 58 12.70 -18.38 -10.51
CA ALA A 58 13.41 -19.28 -9.62
C ALA A 58 13.07 -20.76 -9.89
N ALA A 59 11.80 -21.07 -10.17
CA ALA A 59 11.37 -22.44 -10.44
C ALA A 59 11.95 -22.95 -11.76
N VAL A 60 11.92 -22.12 -12.81
CA VAL A 60 12.55 -22.44 -14.09
C VAL A 60 14.07 -22.58 -13.95
N PHE A 61 14.70 -21.71 -13.15
CA PHE A 61 16.14 -21.79 -12.87
C PHE A 61 16.52 -23.10 -12.17
N ILE A 62 15.77 -23.53 -11.15
CA ILE A 62 16.03 -24.81 -10.46
C ILE A 62 15.83 -26.00 -11.40
N ALA A 63 14.81 -25.98 -12.25
CA ALA A 63 14.61 -27.02 -13.26
C ALA A 63 15.81 -27.12 -14.21
N GLN A 64 16.31 -25.98 -14.70
CA GLN A 64 17.48 -25.91 -15.57
C GLN A 64 18.77 -26.39 -14.88
N LEU A 65 18.97 -26.03 -13.61
CA LEU A 65 20.12 -26.48 -12.82
C LEU A 65 20.16 -28.01 -12.67
N ASN A 66 19.00 -28.65 -12.54
CA ASN A 66 18.88 -30.10 -12.41
C ASN A 66 18.81 -30.84 -13.75
N GLY A 67 18.89 -30.13 -14.88
CA GLY A 67 18.72 -30.73 -16.21
C GLY A 67 17.33 -31.33 -16.43
N MET A 68 16.31 -30.80 -15.74
CA MET A 68 14.92 -31.22 -15.87
C MET A 68 14.20 -30.38 -16.91
N ASP A 69 13.72 -31.01 -17.97
CA ASP A 69 12.88 -30.35 -18.97
C ASP A 69 11.47 -30.12 -18.43
N LEU A 70 11.02 -28.86 -18.45
CA LEU A 70 9.67 -28.49 -18.07
C LEU A 70 8.72 -28.65 -19.25
N SER A 71 7.67 -29.44 -19.06
CA SER A 71 6.54 -29.50 -20.00
C SER A 71 5.74 -28.19 -19.98
N ILE A 72 4.99 -27.92 -21.06
CA ILE A 72 4.06 -26.78 -21.13
C ILE A 72 3.06 -26.80 -19.96
N GLY A 73 2.59 -27.99 -19.58
CA GLY A 73 1.70 -28.16 -18.42
C GLY A 73 2.34 -27.68 -17.12
N GLN A 74 3.61 -28.03 -16.87
CA GLN A 74 4.35 -27.55 -15.69
C GLN A 74 4.60 -26.04 -15.72
N ILE A 75 4.88 -25.45 -16.88
CA ILE A 75 5.03 -23.99 -17.01
C ILE A 75 3.74 -23.27 -16.63
N ILE A 76 2.59 -23.77 -17.10
CA ILE A 76 1.27 -23.22 -16.73
C ILE A 76 1.03 -23.39 -15.23
N THR A 77 1.34 -24.57 -14.67
CA THR A 77 1.23 -24.81 -13.24
C THR A 77 2.08 -23.82 -12.44
N ILE A 78 3.36 -23.62 -12.80
CA ILE A 78 4.25 -22.63 -12.17
C ILE A 78 3.63 -21.23 -12.22
N SER A 79 3.10 -20.82 -13.37
CA SER A 79 2.49 -19.49 -13.50
C SER A 79 1.30 -19.30 -12.57
N ILE A 80 0.41 -20.30 -12.49
CA ILE A 80 -0.78 -20.24 -11.63
C ILE A 80 -0.39 -20.30 -10.16
N THR A 81 0.52 -21.21 -9.79
CA THR A 81 0.92 -21.40 -8.39
C THR A 81 1.76 -20.24 -7.89
N ALA A 82 2.67 -19.68 -8.68
CA ALA A 82 3.41 -18.47 -8.32
C ALA A 82 2.49 -17.27 -8.13
N THR A 83 1.49 -17.10 -9.00
CA THR A 83 0.49 -16.03 -8.83
C THR A 83 -0.28 -16.22 -7.54
N ALA A 84 -0.79 -17.43 -7.27
CA ALA A 84 -1.53 -17.73 -6.05
C ALA A 84 -0.67 -17.60 -4.78
N ALA A 85 0.59 -18.03 -4.84
CA ALA A 85 1.52 -17.98 -3.73
C ALA A 85 1.95 -16.54 -3.41
N SER A 86 2.10 -15.69 -4.43
CA SER A 86 2.40 -14.26 -4.24
C SER A 86 1.34 -13.50 -3.44
N ILE A 87 0.05 -13.90 -3.54
CA ILE A 87 -1.05 -13.33 -2.74
C ILE A 87 -0.91 -13.73 -1.25
N GLY A 88 -0.38 -14.93 -1.01
CA GLY A 88 -0.18 -15.49 0.34
C GLY A 88 1.14 -15.05 1.00
N ALA A 89 2.06 -14.44 0.26
CA ALA A 89 3.32 -13.96 0.80
C ALA A 89 3.07 -12.71 1.66
N ALA A 90 3.60 -12.70 2.88
CA ALA A 90 3.50 -11.54 3.75
C ALA A 90 4.38 -10.39 3.24
N GLY A 91 3.97 -9.13 3.44
CA GLY A 91 4.71 -7.92 3.04
C GLY A 91 5.97 -7.63 3.87
N VAL A 92 6.63 -8.67 4.36
CA VAL A 92 7.82 -8.65 5.22
C VAL A 92 9.02 -9.22 4.46
N PRO A 93 10.26 -8.90 4.89
CA PRO A 93 11.46 -9.37 4.19
C PRO A 93 11.52 -10.90 4.10
N GLN A 94 12.04 -11.41 2.98
CA GLN A 94 12.29 -12.84 2.74
C GLN A 94 11.05 -13.75 2.77
N ALA A 95 9.83 -13.22 2.83
CA ALA A 95 8.60 -14.03 2.84
C ALA A 95 8.47 -14.93 1.59
N GLY A 96 9.03 -14.50 0.45
CA GLY A 96 8.99 -15.23 -0.82
C GLY A 96 9.71 -16.58 -0.82
N LEU A 97 10.64 -16.83 0.12
CA LEU A 97 11.35 -18.11 0.19
C LEU A 97 10.46 -19.24 0.70
N VAL A 98 9.51 -18.93 1.60
CA VAL A 98 8.58 -19.93 2.14
C VAL A 98 7.57 -20.35 1.08
N THR A 99 7.05 -19.38 0.33
CA THR A 99 6.10 -19.61 -0.75
C THR A 99 6.74 -20.29 -1.96
N MET A 100 8.05 -20.10 -2.17
CA MET A 100 8.83 -20.80 -3.20
C MET A 100 8.73 -22.33 -3.09
N VAL A 101 8.73 -22.88 -1.87
CA VAL A 101 8.61 -24.33 -1.64
C VAL A 101 7.29 -24.87 -2.18
N ILE A 102 6.21 -24.09 -2.08
CA ILE A 102 4.88 -24.46 -2.60
C ILE A 102 4.93 -24.55 -4.13
N VAL A 103 5.55 -23.57 -4.79
CA VAL A 103 5.67 -23.51 -6.25
C VAL A 103 6.48 -24.69 -6.79
N LEU A 104 7.62 -25.01 -6.18
CA LEU A 104 8.46 -26.15 -6.58
C LEU A 104 7.75 -27.49 -6.37
N SER A 105 7.11 -27.66 -5.21
CA SER A 105 6.38 -28.88 -4.87
C SER A 105 5.23 -29.15 -5.85
N ALA A 106 4.56 -28.10 -6.33
CA ALA A 106 3.45 -28.23 -7.27
C ALA A 106 3.84 -28.80 -8.64
N VAL A 107 5.11 -28.69 -9.03
CA VAL A 107 5.63 -29.24 -10.30
C VAL A 107 6.62 -30.39 -10.10
N GLY A 108 6.83 -30.83 -8.85
CA GLY A 108 7.70 -31.95 -8.50
C GLY A 108 9.20 -31.64 -8.58
N LEU A 109 9.59 -30.36 -8.42
CA LEU A 109 11.00 -29.97 -8.34
C LEU A 109 11.53 -30.13 -6.91
N PRO A 110 12.83 -30.47 -6.75
CA PRO A 110 13.48 -30.60 -5.44
C PRO A 110 13.48 -29.26 -4.69
N ALA A 111 12.85 -29.23 -3.52
CA ALA A 111 12.71 -28.01 -2.72
C ALA A 111 14.00 -27.66 -1.95
N GLU A 112 14.88 -28.63 -1.74
CA GLU A 112 16.20 -28.44 -1.13
C GLU A 112 17.07 -27.43 -1.91
N ASP A 113 16.87 -27.30 -3.22
CA ASP A 113 17.63 -26.40 -4.07
C ASP A 113 17.28 -24.92 -3.88
N VAL A 114 16.21 -24.60 -3.14
CA VAL A 114 15.93 -23.22 -2.69
C VAL A 114 17.11 -22.64 -1.93
N THR A 115 17.90 -23.48 -1.23
CA THR A 115 19.09 -23.06 -0.49
C THR A 115 20.12 -22.32 -1.34
N LEU A 116 20.22 -22.64 -2.64
CA LEU A 116 21.09 -21.95 -3.59
C LEU A 116 20.67 -20.50 -3.81
N ILE A 117 19.36 -20.23 -3.76
CA ILE A 117 18.79 -18.91 -3.99
C ILE A 117 18.89 -18.02 -2.74
N ILE A 118 18.85 -18.62 -1.54
CA ILE A 118 18.98 -17.89 -0.26
C ILE A 118 20.23 -16.99 -0.24
N ALA A 119 21.34 -17.44 -0.84
CA ALA A 119 22.60 -16.69 -0.90
C ALA A 119 22.47 -15.33 -1.63
N VAL A 120 21.55 -15.22 -2.59
CA VAL A 120 21.33 -14.00 -3.39
C VAL A 120 20.02 -13.29 -3.06
N ASP A 121 19.11 -13.95 -2.34
CA ASP A 121 17.75 -13.46 -2.06
C ASP A 121 17.77 -12.12 -1.32
N TRP A 122 18.73 -11.87 -0.42
CA TRP A 122 18.83 -10.61 0.32
C TRP A 122 18.93 -9.36 -0.60
N LEU A 123 19.48 -9.53 -1.81
CA LEU A 123 19.60 -8.46 -2.81
C LEU A 123 18.35 -8.41 -3.69
N LEU A 124 17.89 -9.57 -4.17
CA LEU A 124 16.72 -9.68 -5.04
C LEU A 124 15.45 -9.21 -4.33
N ASP A 125 15.28 -9.53 -3.05
CA ASP A 125 14.14 -9.17 -2.22
C ASP A 125 13.88 -7.65 -2.20
N ARG A 126 14.95 -6.86 -2.20
CA ARG A 126 14.87 -5.39 -2.21
C ARG A 126 14.25 -4.88 -3.51
N PHE A 127 14.65 -5.46 -4.65
CA PHE A 127 14.09 -5.13 -5.95
C PHE A 127 12.66 -5.64 -6.12
N ARG A 128 12.36 -6.85 -5.64
CA ARG A 128 10.98 -7.37 -5.61
C ARG A 128 10.05 -6.44 -4.84
N THR A 129 10.46 -6.05 -3.63
CA THR A 129 9.70 -5.11 -2.79
C THR A 129 9.47 -3.79 -3.51
N MET A 130 10.51 -3.24 -4.16
CA MET A 130 10.38 -1.99 -4.91
C MET A 130 9.37 -2.12 -6.06
N VAL A 131 9.34 -3.25 -6.78
CA VAL A 131 8.36 -3.51 -7.84
C VAL A 131 6.95 -3.64 -7.27
N ASN A 132 6.76 -4.36 -6.16
CA ASN A 132 5.45 -4.51 -5.50
C ASN A 132 4.88 -3.12 -5.11
N VAL A 133 5.68 -2.31 -4.42
CA VAL A 133 5.29 -0.95 -4.02
C VAL A 133 5.01 -0.05 -5.23
N LEU A 134 5.75 -0.23 -6.33
CA LEU A 134 5.52 0.50 -7.58
C LEU A 134 4.19 0.08 -8.23
N GLY A 135 3.87 -1.21 -8.24
CA GLY A 135 2.60 -1.76 -8.72
C GLY A 135 1.42 -1.16 -7.97
N ASP A 136 1.47 -1.14 -6.65
CA ASP A 136 0.42 -0.55 -5.80
C ASP A 136 0.22 0.95 -6.11
N ALA A 137 1.32 1.67 -6.28
CA ALA A 137 1.29 3.09 -6.61
C ALA A 137 0.66 3.37 -7.98
N PHE A 138 0.99 2.60 -9.01
CA PHE A 138 0.32 2.71 -10.30
C PHE A 138 -1.14 2.30 -10.21
N GLY A 139 -1.45 1.23 -9.46
CA GLY A 139 -2.80 0.77 -9.19
C GLY A 139 -3.67 1.89 -8.62
N THR A 140 -3.18 2.66 -7.65
CA THR A 140 -3.95 3.80 -7.11
C THR A 140 -4.36 4.82 -8.19
N GLY A 141 -3.43 5.23 -9.06
CA GLY A 141 -3.73 6.22 -10.10
C GLY A 141 -4.64 5.67 -11.20
N ILE A 142 -4.53 4.37 -11.51
CA ILE A 142 -5.42 3.70 -12.46
C ILE A 142 -6.85 3.65 -11.89
N VAL A 143 -6.99 3.20 -10.64
CA VAL A 143 -8.30 3.10 -9.97
C VAL A 143 -8.93 4.48 -9.82
N GLU A 144 -8.16 5.50 -9.44
CA GLU A 144 -8.65 6.88 -9.39
C GLU A 144 -9.24 7.34 -10.73
N LYS A 145 -8.52 7.06 -11.83
CA LYS A 145 -9.00 7.44 -13.17
C LYS A 145 -10.29 6.72 -13.54
N LEU A 146 -10.42 5.44 -13.20
CA LEU A 146 -11.59 4.61 -13.53
C LEU A 146 -12.80 4.94 -12.64
N SER A 147 -12.60 5.28 -11.37
CA SER A 147 -13.65 5.57 -10.38
C SER A 147 -14.06 7.05 -10.31
N LYS A 148 -13.65 7.90 -11.28
CA LYS A 148 -13.93 9.35 -11.25
C LYS A 148 -15.41 9.70 -11.02
N LYS A 149 -16.33 8.98 -11.68
CA LYS A 149 -17.78 9.20 -11.53
C LYS A 149 -18.29 8.86 -10.13
N GLU A 150 -17.74 7.80 -9.52
CA GLU A 150 -18.11 7.36 -8.17
C GLU A 150 -17.63 8.38 -7.14
N LEU A 151 -16.41 8.91 -7.31
CA LEU A 151 -15.88 9.98 -6.46
C LEU A 151 -16.75 11.25 -6.54
N GLU A 152 -17.11 11.69 -7.76
CA GLU A 152 -18.00 12.84 -7.97
C GLU A 152 -19.38 12.63 -7.33
N GLN A 153 -19.96 11.43 -7.45
CA GLN A 153 -21.25 11.11 -6.84
C GLN A 153 -21.19 11.13 -5.30
N VAL A 154 -20.11 10.60 -4.72
CA VAL A 154 -19.90 10.64 -3.27
C VAL A 154 -19.78 12.08 -2.79
N ASP A 155 -19.10 12.95 -3.53
CA ASP A 155 -18.97 14.38 -3.18
C ASP A 155 -20.34 15.08 -3.16
N VAL A 156 -21.16 14.89 -4.20
CA VAL A 156 -22.52 15.45 -4.28
C VAL A 156 -23.41 14.95 -3.14
N SER A 157 -23.37 13.65 -2.83
CA SER A 157 -24.16 13.09 -1.72
C SER A 157 -23.70 13.59 -0.34
N SER A 158 -22.43 13.96 -0.21
CA SER A 158 -21.86 14.53 1.02
C SER A 158 -22.33 15.97 1.21
N GLU A 159 -22.36 16.76 0.14
CA GLU A 159 -22.87 18.15 0.18
C GLU A 159 -24.37 18.21 0.50
N VAL A 160 -25.17 17.30 -0.07
CA VAL A 160 -26.62 17.24 0.18
C VAL A 160 -26.93 16.91 1.66
N ASN A 161 -26.07 16.14 2.34
CA ASN A 161 -26.22 15.86 3.78
C ASN A 161 -25.76 17.01 4.70
N ILE A 162 -25.09 18.04 4.17
CA ILE A 162 -24.67 19.24 4.93
C ILE A 162 -25.73 20.36 4.86
N VAL A 163 -26.80 20.21 4.06
CA VAL A 163 -27.95 21.11 4.12
C VAL A 163 -28.76 20.80 5.36
N ASN A 164 -28.36 21.37 6.50
CA ASN A 164 -29.17 21.39 7.70
C ASN A 164 -30.43 22.24 7.42
N PRO A 165 -31.65 21.67 7.44
CA PRO A 165 -32.88 22.43 7.20
C PRO A 165 -33.16 23.49 8.29
N PHE A 166 -32.35 23.51 9.35
CA PHE A 166 -32.40 24.48 10.44
C PHE A 166 -31.21 25.45 10.46
N ALA A 167 -30.37 25.49 9.42
CA ALA A 167 -29.38 26.55 9.29
C ALA A 167 -30.10 27.88 9.06
N LEU A 168 -30.25 28.67 10.14
CA LEU A 168 -30.76 30.04 10.05
C LEU A 168 -29.80 30.85 9.18
N GLU A 169 -30.32 31.49 8.13
CA GLU A 169 -29.57 32.47 7.36
C GLU A 169 -29.00 33.53 8.30
N PRO A 170 -27.70 33.84 8.23
CA PRO A 170 -27.14 34.90 9.05
C PRO A 170 -27.74 36.22 8.58
N THR A 171 -28.50 36.86 9.47
CA THR A 171 -28.94 38.25 9.29
C THR A 171 -27.69 39.10 9.11
N ILE A 172 -27.51 39.67 7.92
CA ILE A 172 -26.49 40.68 7.69
C ILE A 172 -26.88 41.89 8.56
N LEU A 173 -26.16 42.07 9.67
CA LEU A 173 -26.15 43.32 10.40
C LEU A 173 -24.93 44.09 9.90
N ASP A 174 -25.20 45.10 9.08
CA ASP A 174 -24.23 46.14 8.74
C ASP A 174 -23.76 46.78 10.05
N ASN A 175 -22.51 46.53 10.43
CA ASN A 175 -21.74 47.46 11.25
C ASN A 175 -20.25 47.24 10.99
N GLU A 176 -19.59 48.36 10.72
CA GLU A 176 -18.18 48.53 10.43
C GLU A 176 -17.27 48.08 11.59
N ASP A 177 -16.03 47.73 11.24
CA ASP A 177 -14.88 47.46 12.09
C ASP A 177 -14.85 46.17 12.93
N SER A 178 -14.14 45.16 12.42
CA SER A 178 -12.97 44.53 13.06
C SER A 178 -12.75 43.09 12.60
N ASP A 179 -11.49 42.77 12.27
CA ASP A 179 -10.98 41.42 12.00
C ASP A 179 -11.51 40.37 12.99
N THR A 180 -12.37 39.46 12.52
CA THR A 180 -12.77 38.31 13.33
C THR A 180 -12.81 37.02 12.51
N LYS A 181 -11.88 36.12 12.89
CA LYS A 181 -11.73 34.73 12.47
C LYS A 181 -13.08 34.02 12.39
N LYS A 182 -13.38 33.40 11.23
CA LYS A 182 -14.42 32.38 11.13
C LYS A 182 -13.93 31.09 11.81
N SER A 183 -14.29 30.89 13.09
CA SER A 183 -14.23 29.56 13.70
C SER A 183 -15.50 28.80 13.35
N TYR A 184 -15.36 27.70 12.63
CA TYR A 184 -16.43 26.73 12.46
C TYR A 184 -16.43 25.84 13.69
N VAL A 185 -17.38 26.06 14.59
CA VAL A 185 -17.64 25.15 15.71
C VAL A 185 -18.55 24.05 15.19
N ASN A 186 -17.95 22.97 14.67
CA ASN A 186 -18.65 21.71 14.51
C ASN A 186 -18.38 20.88 15.76
N GLY A 187 -19.43 20.41 16.43
CA GLY A 187 -19.31 19.65 17.66
C GLY A 187 -18.44 18.41 17.47
N GLY A 188 -17.21 18.44 18.00
CA GLY A 188 -16.28 17.31 17.98
C GLY A 188 -14.82 17.74 17.96
N PHE A 189 -14.24 17.96 19.14
CA PHE A 189 -12.80 18.06 19.43
C PHE A 189 -11.98 19.12 18.66
N SER A 190 -11.83 20.30 19.27
CA SER A 190 -10.90 21.34 18.83
C SER A 190 -9.48 21.04 19.35
N VAL A 191 -8.53 20.73 18.46
CA VAL A 191 -7.10 20.77 18.82
C VAL A 191 -6.59 22.17 18.53
N ASP A 192 -6.42 22.97 19.57
CA ASP A 192 -5.77 24.27 19.47
C ASP A 192 -4.26 24.10 19.37
N LYS A 193 -3.65 24.79 18.41
CA LYS A 193 -2.22 24.72 18.08
C LYS A 193 -1.57 26.05 18.47
N SER A 194 -1.53 26.31 19.78
CA SER A 194 -0.69 27.36 20.36
C SER A 194 -0.38 27.02 21.83
N ASP A 195 0.84 26.53 22.04
CA ASP A 195 1.71 26.71 23.21
C ASP A 195 1.08 26.80 24.62
N THR A 196 1.29 25.77 25.44
CA THR A 196 2.32 25.77 26.52
C THR A 196 2.24 24.42 27.24
N ILE A 197 3.34 23.66 27.27
CA ILE A 197 3.46 22.42 28.05
C ILE A 197 3.45 22.80 29.54
N SER A 198 2.32 22.66 30.22
CA SER A 198 2.28 22.68 31.68
C SER A 198 2.56 21.27 32.20
N PHE A 199 3.74 21.08 32.80
CA PHE A 199 4.07 19.90 33.60
C PHE A 199 3.04 19.71 34.71
N THR A 200 2.29 18.61 34.69
CA THR A 200 1.48 18.21 35.84
C THR A 200 2.34 17.38 36.78
N GLN A 201 2.77 18.02 37.87
CA GLN A 201 3.42 17.40 39.02
C GLN A 201 2.42 16.49 39.73
N THR A 202 2.65 15.18 39.73
CA THR A 202 1.92 14.22 40.56
C THR A 202 2.34 14.42 42.02
N SER A 203 1.49 15.09 42.80
CA SER A 203 1.63 15.17 44.24
C SER A 203 1.16 13.86 44.89
N GLN A 204 1.99 13.39 45.81
CA GLN A 204 1.78 12.32 46.77
C GLN A 204 0.39 12.39 47.42
N PHE A 205 -0.28 11.24 47.54
CA PHE A 205 -0.65 10.56 48.80
C PHE A 205 -1.00 9.09 48.50
#